data_AF-A0A291B6P1-F1
#
_entry.id   AF-A0A291B6P1-F1
#
_cell.length_a   1.000
_cell.length_b   1.000
_cell.length_c   1.000
_cell.angle_alpha   90.00
_cell.angle_beta   90.00
_cell.angle_gamma   90.00
#
_symmetry.space_group_name_H-M   'P 1'
#
loop_
_entity.id
_entity.type
_entity.pdbx_description
1 polymer ?
#
loop_
_entity_poly.entity_id
_entity_poly.type
_entity_poly.pdbx_seq_one_letter_code
_entity_poly.pdbx_strand_id
1 'polypeptide(L)' 'MKIYSGGGLKVKKHCIDGKRRVWHKLHLALNINTHKIIASELSASNVTNDEVLSNLFKQTCQKN' A
#
# COMPACT_ATOMS: atom_id res chain seq x y z
N MET A 1 9.74 -6.21 11.58
CA MET A 1 9.30 -5.43 10.41
C MET A 1 8.11 -4.58 10.83
N LYS A 2 8.14 -3.26 10.63
CA LYS A 2 7.05 -2.35 11.01
C LYS A 2 6.29 -1.96 9.75
N ILE A 3 5.02 -2.37 9.66
CA ILE A 3 4.16 -2.12 8.51
C ILE A 3 3.37 -0.86 8.79
N TYR A 4 3.57 0.16 7.96
CA TYR A 4 2.83 1.41 8.04
C TYR A 4 1.67 1.35 7.06
N SER A 5 0.46 1.11 7.58
CA SER A 5 -0.78 1.20 6.81
C SER A 5 -1.59 2.36 7.35
N GLY A 6 -1.59 3.49 6.63
CA GLY A 6 -2.44 4.64 6.97
C GLY A 6 -1.67 5.92 7.24
N GLY A 7 -1.29 6.62 6.18
CA GLY A 7 -1.11 8.07 6.20
C GLY A 7 -2.11 8.65 5.21
N GLY A 8 -3.15 9.34 5.69
CA GLY A 8 -4.11 10.00 4.82
C GLY A 8 -3.41 11.05 3.96
N LEU A 9 -3.10 10.71 2.71
CA LEU A 9 -2.61 11.68 1.74
C LEU A 9 -3.74 12.65 1.42
N LYS A 10 -3.52 13.94 1.66
CA LYS A 10 -4.43 15.01 1.23
C LYS A 10 -4.39 15.08 -0.30
N VAL A 11 -5.31 14.40 -0.95
CA VAL A 11 -5.43 14.36 -2.41
C VAL A 11 -5.87 15.74 -2.91
N LYS A 12 -5.02 16.41 -3.69
CA LYS A 12 -5.44 17.57 -4.49
C LYS A 12 -6.26 17.06 -5.68
N LYS A 13 -7.57 17.36 -5.67
CA LYS A 13 -8.50 16.95 -6.74
C LYS A 13 -8.36 17.94 -7.90
N HIS A 14 -7.75 17.51 -9.00
CA HIS A 14 -7.96 18.14 -10.30
C HIS A 14 -8.87 17.19 -11.08
N CYS A 15 -10.17 17.50 -11.13
CA CYS A 15 -11.12 16.74 -11.94
C CYS A 15 -11.44 17.55 -13.20
N ILE A 16 -10.99 17.03 -14.34
CA ILE A 16 -11.55 17.34 -15.64
C ILE A 16 -12.50 16.16 -15.95
N ASP A 17 -13.79 16.47 -15.86
CA ASP A 17 -14.96 15.81 -16.43
C ASP A 17 -15.33 14.34 -16.08
N GLY A 18 -16.59 14.15 -15.71
CA GLY A 18 -17.46 12.95 -15.77
C GLY A 18 -17.06 11.59 -15.17
N LYS A 19 -15.78 11.24 -15.00
CA LYS A 19 -15.36 9.87 -14.62
C LYS A 19 -15.25 9.69 -13.10
N ARG A 20 -16.02 8.76 -12.53
CA ARG A 20 -15.89 8.35 -11.11
C ARG A 20 -14.50 7.80 -10.85
N ARG A 21 -13.72 8.47 -9.99
CA ARG A 21 -12.41 7.99 -9.52
C ARG A 21 -12.63 6.87 -8.49
N VAL A 22 -12.04 5.71 -8.73
CA VAL A 22 -11.96 4.61 -7.75
C VAL A 22 -10.65 4.75 -6.98
N TRP A 23 -10.75 4.78 -5.65
CA TRP A 23 -9.59 4.82 -4.76
C TRP A 23 -9.10 3.41 -4.44
N HIS A 24 -7.79 3.23 -4.48
CA HIS A 24 -7.10 2.01 -4.05
C HIS A 24 -6.18 2.36 -2.88
N LYS A 25 -5.97 1.41 -1.97
CA LYS A 25 -5.00 1.51 -0.89
C LYS A 25 -3.67 0.95 -1.39
N LEU A 26 -2.58 1.67 -1.13
CA LEU A 26 -1.23 1.18 -1.37
C LEU A 26 -0.57 0.88 -0.03
N HIS A 27 -0.17 -0.36 0.18
CA HIS A 27 0.56 -0.83 1.36
C HIS A 27 2.03 -0.99 1.00
N LEU A 28 2.93 -0.37 1.76
CA LEU A 28 4.37 -0.45 1.53
C LEU A 28 5.07 -1.07 2.75
N ALA A 29 5.92 -2.07 2.50
CA ALA A 29 6.85 -2.58 3.49
C ALA A 29 8.21 -1.91 3.30
N LEU A 30 8.75 -1.32 4.37
CA LEU A 30 10.02 -0.64 4.40
C LEU A 30 10.98 -1.36 5.34
N ASN A 31 12.24 -1.49 4.92
CA ASN A 31 13.35 -1.81 5.80
C ASN A 31 13.93 -0.51 6.35
N ILE A 32 13.77 -0.28 7.65
CA ILE A 32 14.21 0.95 8.33
C ILE A 32 15.74 1.10 8.40
N ASN A 33 16.49 0.00 8.35
CA ASN A 33 17.94 0.03 8.47
C ASN A 33 18.61 0.41 7.15
N THR A 34 18.01 0.03 6.02
CA THR A 34 18.54 0.31 4.69
C THR A 34 17.76 1.40 3.97
N HIS A 35 16.70 1.92 4.58
CA HIS A 35 15.73 2.85 3.98
C HIS A 35 15.17 2.38 2.62
N LYS A 36 15.07 1.06 2.39
CA LYS A 36 14.57 0.49 1.12
C LYS A 36 13.14 -0.02 1.27
N ILE A 37 12.35 0.13 0.21
CA ILE A 37 11.05 -0.56 0.08
C ILE A 37 11.34 -2.01 -0.28
N ILE A 38 10.84 -2.95 0.51
CA ILE A 38 11.09 -4.39 0.34
C ILE A 38 9.90 -5.11 -0.30
N ALA A 39 8.68 -4.60 -0.11
CA ALA A 39 7.47 -5.11 -0.74
C ALA A 39 6.39 -4.01 -0.86
N SER A 40 5.44 -4.21 -1.76
CA SER A 40 4.34 -3.29 -2.00
C SER A 40 3.09 -4.02 -2.47
N GLU A 41 1.93 -3.67 -1.94
CA GLU A 41 0.64 -4.24 -2.35
C GLU A 41 -0.37 -3.13 -2.65
N LEU A 42 -1.02 -3.21 -3.80
CA LEU A 42 -2.14 -2.34 -4.16
C LEU A 42 -3.46 -3.12 -3.97
N SER A 43 -4.38 -2.59 -3.16
CA SER A 43 -5.66 -3.22 -2.88
C SER A 43 -6.82 -2.26 -3.11
N ALA A 44 -8.03 -2.79 -3.32
CA ALA A 44 -9.23 -1.98 -3.38
C ALA A 44 -9.54 -1.36 -2.01
N SER A 45 -10.27 -0.24 -1.99
CA SER A 45 -10.56 0.49 -0.75
C SER A 45 -11.34 -0.31 0.31
N ASN A 46 -12.07 -1.35 -0.10
CA ASN A 46 -12.85 -2.24 0.75
C ASN A 46 -12.06 -3.43 1.31
N VAL A 47 -10.85 -3.70 0.80
CA VAL A 47 -10.00 -4.80 1.29
C VAL A 47 -9.44 -4.44 2.67
N THR A 48 -9.40 -5.44 3.56
CA THR A 48 -8.93 -5.27 4.93
C THR A 48 -7.43 -5.48 5.02
N ASN A 49 -6.77 -4.81 5.98
CA ASN A 49 -5.31 -4.84 6.12
C ASN A 49 -4.76 -6.27 6.35
N ASP A 50 -5.50 -7.13 7.04
CA ASP A 50 -5.10 -8.52 7.32
C ASP A 50 -5.00 -9.39 6.06
N GLU A 51 -5.88 -9.15 5.08
CA GLU A 51 -5.86 -9.87 3.81
C GLU A 51 -4.59 -9.52 3.01
N VAL A 52 -4.19 -8.26 3.04
CA VAL A 52 -2.98 -7.75 2.37
C VAL A 52 -1.69 -8.19 3.07
N LEU A 53 -1.75 -8.34 4.39
CA LEU A 53 -0.59 -8.66 5.23
C LEU A 53 0.10 -9.95 4.78
N SER A 54 -0.69 -10.98 4.47
CA SER A 54 -0.18 -12.29 4.03
C SER A 54 0.58 -12.21 2.70
N ASN A 55 0.10 -11.40 1.75
CA ASN A 55 0.78 -11.19 0.47
C ASN A 55 2.12 -10.45 0.66
N LEU A 56 2.11 -9.42 1.50
CA LEU A 56 3.30 -8.63 1.80
C LEU A 56 4.40 -9.50 2.44
N PHE A 57 4.03 -10.38 3.37
CA PHE A 57 4.97 -11.32 4.00
C PHE A 57 5.58 -12.29 2.99
N LYS A 58 4.77 -12.89 2.09
CA LYS A 58 5.28 -13.78 1.04
C LYS A 58 6.32 -13.10 0.15
N GLN A 59 6.08 -11.84 -0.25
CA GLN A 59 7.03 -11.07 -1.05
C GLN A 59 8.34 -10.77 -0.31
N THR A 60 8.29 -10.56 1.01
CA THR A 60 9.50 -10.37 1.82
C THR A 60 10.27 -11.66 2.08
N CYS A 61 9.59 -12.82 2.17
CA CYS A 61 10.21 -14.12 2.40
C CYS A 61 10.85 -14.73 1.15
N GLN A 62 10.35 -14.41 -0.06
CA GLN A 62 10.94 -14.89 -1.32
C GLN A 62 12.23 -14.18 -1.72
N LYS A 63 12.57 -13.06 -1.07
CA LYS A 63 13.77 -12.26 -1.39
C LYS A 63 15.00 -12.61 -0.56
N ASN A 64 14.89 -13.60 0.32
CA ASN A 64 15.98 -14.14 1.12
C ASN A 64 16.54 -15.41 0.50
#